data_AF-A0A8H4N7E8-F1
#
_entry.id   AF-A0A8H4N7E8-F1
#
_cell.length_a   1.000
_cell.length_b   1.000
_cell.length_c   1.000
_cell.angle_alpha   90.00
_cell.angle_beta   90.00
_cell.angle_gamma   90.00
#
_symmetry.space_group_name_H-M   'P 1'
#
loop_
_entity.id
_entity.type
_entity.pdbx_description
1 polymer ?
#
loop_
_entity_poly.entity_id
_entity_poly.type
_entity_poly.pdbx_seq_one_letter_code
_entity_poly.pdbx_strand_id
1 'polypeptide(L)'
;MPDERHDYLEDFFRHFRDTNQYYLGRIGQHNVVITTLPSAQYGTVSAATTASNILSTFPHIRISLLVGIGAGLPLVKTKRVKKERDIRLGDVVVSELSGMNSGVVQYDLGKDKGDDKFERVGFLGAPPEVLRKGLSSLKMKHRSEGSDVFLAK
;
A
#
# COMPACT_ATOMS: atom_id res chain seq x y z
N MET A 1 2.95 13.18 -7.15
CA MET A 1 4.32 13.68 -7.39
C MET A 1 4.79 14.37 -6.11
N PRO A 2 6.10 14.45 -5.85
CA PRO A 2 6.62 15.19 -4.69
C PRO A 2 6.38 16.71 -4.86
N ASP A 3 6.34 17.44 -3.75
CA ASP A 3 6.17 18.90 -3.72
C ASP A 3 7.46 19.59 -4.23
N GLU A 4 8.61 19.02 -3.88
CA GLU A 4 9.94 19.48 -4.27
C GLU A 4 10.76 18.29 -4.80
N ARG A 5 11.53 18.51 -5.88
CA ARG A 5 12.41 17.50 -6.47
C ARG A 5 13.84 17.73 -5.98
N HIS A 6 14.51 16.64 -5.59
CA HIS A 6 15.93 16.65 -5.27
C HIS A 6 16.72 15.97 -6.39
N ASP A 7 17.93 16.46 -6.62
CA ASP A 7 18.91 15.76 -7.43
C ASP A 7 19.60 14.65 -6.62
N TYR A 8 20.29 13.76 -7.32
CA TYR A 8 21.16 12.79 -6.65
C TYR A 8 22.32 13.53 -5.97
N LEU A 9 22.66 13.10 -4.76
CA LEU A 9 23.87 13.58 -4.09
C LEU A 9 25.11 13.11 -4.88
N GLU A 10 26.16 13.91 -4.89
CA GLU A 10 27.41 13.57 -5.60
C GLU A 10 28.00 12.23 -5.11
N ASP A 11 27.81 11.90 -3.83
CA ASP A 11 28.27 10.65 -3.21
C ASP A 11 27.18 9.54 -3.16
N PHE A 12 26.13 9.66 -3.98
CA PHE A 12 25.06 8.67 -3.99
C PHE A 12 25.54 7.32 -4.53
N PHE A 13 25.79 6.37 -3.64
CA PHE A 13 26.08 4.98 -4.00
C PHE A 13 24.80 4.17 -4.16
N ARG A 14 24.39 3.95 -5.42
CA ARG A 14 23.38 2.94 -5.74
C ARG A 14 23.99 1.55 -5.57
N HIS A 15 23.28 0.64 -4.91
CA HIS A 15 23.74 -0.73 -4.82
C HIS A 15 23.94 -1.32 -6.23
N PHE A 16 25.06 -1.99 -6.50
CA PHE A 16 25.45 -2.38 -7.88
C PHE A 16 24.45 -3.32 -8.59
N ARG A 17 23.58 -4.00 -7.83
CA ARG A 17 22.50 -4.88 -8.34
C ARG A 17 21.15 -4.18 -8.46
N ASP A 18 21.06 -2.93 -8.02
CA ASP A 18 19.84 -2.15 -8.06
C ASP A 18 19.70 -1.46 -9.41
N THR A 19 18.75 -1.94 -10.20
CA THR A 19 18.41 -1.43 -11.52
C THR A 19 17.23 -0.45 -11.51
N ASN A 20 16.69 -0.13 -10.33
CA ASN A 20 15.57 0.80 -10.20
C ASN A 20 15.99 2.22 -10.63
N GLN A 21 14.99 3.00 -11.04
CA GLN A 21 15.12 4.42 -11.33
C GLN A 21 14.33 5.21 -10.29
N TYR A 22 15.00 6.15 -9.63
CA TYR A 22 14.40 6.88 -8.52
C TYR A 22 14.07 8.33 -8.88
N TYR A 23 12.94 8.77 -8.34
CA TYR A 23 12.59 10.17 -8.18
C TYR A 23 12.78 10.51 -6.70
N LEU A 24 13.73 11.39 -6.44
CA LEU A 24 14.02 11.90 -5.10
C LEU A 24 13.30 13.23 -4.92
N GLY A 25 12.79 13.46 -3.71
CA GLY A 25 12.13 14.71 -3.41
C GLY A 25 11.63 14.78 -1.99
N ARG A 26 10.67 15.67 -1.80
CA ARG A 26 10.08 15.97 -0.50
C ARG A 26 8.58 16.20 -0.62
N ILE A 27 7.83 15.69 0.36
CA ILE A 27 6.40 15.97 0.56
C ILE A 27 6.23 16.50 1.98
N GLY A 28 5.76 17.74 2.11
CA GLY A 28 5.69 18.43 3.41
C GLY A 28 7.04 18.48 4.12
N GLN A 29 7.20 17.73 5.22
CA GLN A 29 8.45 17.62 5.99
C GLN A 29 9.16 16.27 5.81
N HIS A 30 8.72 15.45 4.85
CA HIS A 30 9.24 14.10 4.64
C HIS A 30 10.01 13.99 3.33
N ASN A 31 11.26 13.53 3.41
CA ASN A 31 12.00 13.11 2.23
C ASN A 31 11.38 11.83 1.68
N VAL A 32 11.16 11.78 0.38
CA VAL A 32 10.53 10.67 -0.32
C VAL A 32 11.41 10.17 -1.45
N VAL A 33 11.38 8.86 -1.65
CA VAL A 33 11.97 8.16 -2.79
C VAL A 33 10.83 7.43 -3.49
N ILE A 34 10.66 7.68 -4.77
CA ILE A 34 9.61 7.07 -5.59
C ILE A 34 10.29 6.29 -6.71
N THR A 35 9.84 5.06 -6.95
CA THR A 35 10.21 4.26 -8.13
C THR A 35 8.95 3.62 -8.69
N THR A 36 9.02 3.19 -9.93
CA THR A 36 7.99 2.35 -10.56
C THR A 36 8.54 0.94 -10.74
N LEU A 37 7.63 -0.01 -10.98
CA LEU A 37 8.04 -1.31 -11.49
C LEU A 37 8.66 -1.15 -12.90
N PRO A 38 9.51 -2.10 -13.32
CA PRO A 38 9.98 -2.14 -14.70
C PRO A 38 8.81 -2.15 -15.69
N SER A 39 9.01 -1.51 -16.85
CA SER A 39 8.00 -1.48 -17.90
C SER A 39 7.55 -2.89 -18.28
N ALA A 40 6.23 -3.06 -18.50
CA ALA A 40 5.58 -4.33 -18.79
C ALA A 40 5.70 -5.43 -17.70
N GLN A 41 6.19 -5.12 -16.50
CA GLN A 41 6.16 -6.03 -15.36
C GLN A 41 5.08 -5.62 -14.36
N TYR A 42 4.43 -6.63 -13.78
CA TYR A 42 3.42 -6.48 -12.75
C TYR A 42 3.48 -7.64 -11.77
N GLY A 43 2.75 -7.52 -10.66
CA GLY A 43 2.61 -8.59 -9.67
C GLY A 43 3.56 -8.47 -8.48
N THR A 44 3.36 -9.38 -7.53
CA THR A 44 3.95 -9.36 -6.19
C THR A 44 5.46 -9.56 -6.21
N VAL A 45 5.98 -10.41 -7.09
CA VAL A 45 7.43 -10.69 -7.21
C VAL A 45 8.20 -9.46 -7.68
N SER A 46 7.76 -8.83 -8.77
CA SER A 46 8.41 -7.62 -9.28
C SER A 46 8.36 -6.47 -8.25
N ALA A 47 7.24 -6.31 -7.56
CA ALA A 47 7.11 -5.35 -6.47
C ALA A 47 8.04 -5.66 -5.28
N ALA A 48 8.17 -6.91 -4.88
CA ALA A 48 9.05 -7.34 -3.79
C ALA A 48 10.54 -7.12 -4.14
N THR A 49 10.95 -7.46 -5.37
CA THR A 49 12.32 -7.20 -5.85
C THR A 49 12.61 -5.70 -5.89
N THR A 50 11.69 -4.92 -6.46
CA THR A 50 11.81 -3.46 -6.52
C THR A 50 11.98 -2.90 -5.12
N ALA A 51 11.09 -3.24 -4.18
CA ALA A 51 11.12 -2.78 -2.79
C ALA A 51 12.41 -3.18 -2.05
N SER A 52 12.87 -4.42 -2.23
CA SER A 52 14.11 -4.91 -1.63
C SER A 52 15.33 -4.11 -2.08
N ASN A 53 15.36 -3.74 -3.36
CA ASN A 53 16.41 -2.88 -3.91
C ASN A 53 16.35 -1.46 -3.34
N ILE A 54 15.16 -0.86 -3.19
CA ILE A 54 15.04 0.47 -2.55
C ILE A 54 15.59 0.44 -1.13
N LEU A 55 15.21 -0.56 -0.33
CA LEU A 55 15.66 -0.67 1.06
C LEU A 55 17.16 -0.91 1.18
N SER A 56 17.75 -1.60 0.19
CA SER A 56 19.20 -1.82 0.12
C SER A 56 19.96 -0.54 -0.25
N THR A 57 19.42 0.25 -1.18
CA THR A 57 20.05 1.51 -1.64
C THR A 57 19.80 2.67 -0.67
N PHE A 58 18.65 2.73 0.00
CA PHE A 58 18.27 3.80 0.92
C PHE A 58 18.02 3.23 2.33
N PRO A 59 19.09 2.96 3.11
CA PRO A 59 18.97 2.29 4.41
C PRO A 59 18.23 3.11 5.47
N HIS A 60 18.05 4.41 5.25
CA HIS A 60 17.34 5.31 6.17
C HIS A 60 15.83 5.43 5.89
N ILE A 61 15.29 4.64 4.95
CA ILE A 61 13.84 4.55 4.76
C ILE A 61 13.18 3.97 6.02
N ARG A 62 12.26 4.74 6.61
CA ARG A 62 11.51 4.33 7.80
C ARG A 62 10.15 3.69 7.47
N ILE A 63 9.58 4.08 6.35
CA ILE A 63 8.23 3.67 5.92
C ILE A 63 8.25 3.55 4.40
N SER A 64 7.66 2.47 3.87
CA SER A 64 7.41 2.28 2.45
C SER A 64 5.91 2.16 2.20
N LEU A 65 5.42 2.83 1.15
CA LEU A 65 4.03 2.75 0.72
C LEU A 65 3.97 2.06 -0.65
N LEU A 66 3.18 1.00 -0.76
CA LEU A 66 2.86 0.41 -2.05
C LEU A 66 1.58 1.07 -2.59
N VAL A 67 1.68 1.73 -3.74
CA VAL A 67 0.57 2.41 -4.39
C VAL A 67 0.38 1.80 -5.78
N GLY A 68 -0.87 1.46 -6.11
CA GLY A 68 -1.23 0.89 -7.40
C GLY A 68 -2.71 1.06 -7.67
N ILE A 69 -3.10 0.82 -8.92
CA ILE A 69 -4.50 0.77 -9.31
C ILE A 69 -5.08 -0.62 -9.02
N GLY A 70 -6.36 -0.66 -8.68
CA GLY A 70 -7.09 -1.91 -8.45
C GLY A 70 -8.49 -1.83 -9.00
N ALA A 71 -9.10 -3.00 -9.25
CA ALA A 71 -10.51 -3.08 -9.58
C ALA A 71 -11.36 -2.95 -8.31
N GLY A 72 -12.38 -2.09 -8.35
CA GLY A 72 -13.40 -2.01 -7.31
C GLY A 72 -14.57 -2.91 -7.64
N LEU A 73 -15.12 -3.57 -6.62
CA LEU A 73 -16.43 -4.22 -6.72
C LEU A 73 -17.48 -3.24 -6.20
N PRO A 74 -18.26 -2.58 -7.07
CA PRO A 74 -19.38 -1.75 -6.63
C PRO A 74 -20.42 -2.63 -5.94
N LEU A 75 -21.23 -2.04 -5.07
CA LEU A 75 -22.22 -2.71 -4.20
C LEU A 75 -22.90 -3.93 -4.86
N VAL A 76 -22.67 -5.12 -4.29
CA VAL A 76 -23.53 -6.29 -4.54
C VAL A 76 -24.35 -6.56 -3.27
N LYS A 77 -25.65 -6.26 -3.31
CA LYS A 77 -26.59 -6.68 -2.25
C LYS A 77 -26.65 -8.20 -2.24
N THR A 78 -25.93 -8.83 -1.33
CA THR A 78 -26.04 -10.28 -1.09
C THR A 78 -26.64 -10.53 0.28
N LYS A 79 -27.33 -11.65 0.45
CA LYS A 79 -27.88 -12.09 1.76
C LYS A 79 -26.81 -12.19 2.87
N ARG A 80 -25.51 -12.16 2.52
CA ARG A 80 -24.37 -12.30 3.44
C ARG A 80 -23.68 -10.97 3.79
N VAL A 81 -23.90 -9.89 3.06
CA VAL A 81 -23.23 -8.60 3.30
C VAL A 81 -24.25 -7.59 3.84
N LYS A 82 -24.25 -7.39 5.16
CA LYS A 82 -25.12 -6.41 5.86
C LYS A 82 -24.61 -4.96 5.79
N LYS A 83 -23.35 -4.75 5.42
CA LYS A 83 -22.70 -3.45 5.49
C LYS A 83 -22.39 -2.95 4.07
N GLU A 84 -23.03 -1.86 3.69
CA GLU A 84 -22.87 -1.23 2.39
C GLU A 84 -21.45 -0.66 2.27
N ARG A 85 -20.72 -1.06 1.22
CA ARG A 85 -19.49 -0.39 0.78
C ARG A 85 -19.63 -0.16 -0.72
N ASP A 86 -19.75 1.11 -1.11
CA ASP A 86 -19.82 1.51 -2.51
C ASP A 86 -18.45 1.99 -2.95
N ILE A 87 -17.71 1.12 -3.64
CA ILE A 87 -16.40 1.48 -4.22
C ILE A 87 -16.63 1.87 -5.67
N ARG A 88 -16.25 3.09 -6.02
CA ARG A 88 -16.43 3.69 -7.34
C ARG A 88 -15.09 4.00 -7.99
N LEU A 89 -15.12 4.19 -9.31
CA LEU A 89 -13.96 4.65 -10.06
C LEU A 89 -13.54 6.03 -9.54
N GLY A 90 -12.26 6.19 -9.22
CA GLY A 90 -11.69 7.40 -8.64
C GLY A 90 -11.51 7.34 -7.13
N ASP A 91 -12.10 6.36 -6.45
CA ASP A 91 -11.90 6.19 -5.01
C ASP A 91 -10.47 5.76 -4.70
N VAL A 92 -9.89 6.40 -3.68
CA VAL A 92 -8.61 6.00 -3.09
C VAL A 92 -8.89 5.14 -1.86
N VAL A 93 -8.49 3.88 -1.91
CA VAL A 93 -8.65 2.94 -0.81
C VAL A 93 -7.33 2.82 -0.04
N VAL A 94 -7.40 2.97 1.28
CA VAL A 94 -6.27 2.78 2.19
C VAL A 94 -6.53 1.55 3.06
N SER A 95 -5.55 0.65 3.16
CA SER A 95 -5.68 -0.55 3.98
C SER A 95 -5.81 -0.18 5.47
N GLU A 96 -6.79 -0.78 6.14
CA GLU A 96 -7.02 -0.61 7.56
C GLU A 96 -6.94 -1.95 8.29
N LEU A 97 -6.15 -1.97 9.36
CA LEU A 97 -6.14 -3.10 10.30
C LEU A 97 -7.54 -3.29 10.91
N SER A 98 -8.14 -4.46 10.69
CA SER A 98 -9.43 -4.82 11.28
C SER A 98 -9.35 -6.20 11.94
N GLY A 99 -9.42 -6.23 13.27
CA GLY A 99 -9.22 -7.44 14.05
C GLY A 99 -7.82 -8.02 13.83
N MET A 100 -7.74 -9.29 13.40
CA MET A 100 -6.47 -9.97 13.08
C MET A 100 -5.99 -9.73 11.63
N ASN A 101 -6.75 -9.03 10.78
CA ASN A 101 -6.39 -8.80 9.38
C ASN A 101 -5.67 -7.46 9.24
N SER A 102 -4.49 -7.45 8.60
CA SER A 102 -3.66 -6.26 8.32
C SER A 102 -4.23 -5.27 7.30
N GLY A 103 -5.51 -5.39 6.96
CA GLY A 103 -6.17 -4.57 5.94
C GLY A 103 -5.89 -5.00 4.49
N VAL A 104 -5.00 -5.97 4.30
CA VAL A 104 -4.77 -6.63 3.01
C VAL A 104 -4.89 -8.13 3.21
N VAL A 105 -5.66 -8.78 2.35
CA VAL A 105 -5.90 -10.23 2.39
C VAL A 105 -5.39 -10.83 1.11
N GLN A 106 -4.38 -11.69 1.22
CA GLN A 106 -3.89 -12.48 0.11
C GLN A 106 -4.85 -13.66 -0.12
N TYR A 107 -5.58 -13.65 -1.24
CA TYR A 107 -6.66 -14.61 -1.50
C TYR A 107 -6.18 -15.90 -2.17
N ASP A 108 -5.03 -15.86 -2.84
CA ASP A 108 -4.41 -17.00 -3.52
C ASP A 108 -3.54 -17.86 -2.59
N LEU A 109 -3.34 -17.42 -1.33
CA LEU A 109 -2.57 -18.14 -0.33
C LEU A 109 -3.49 -18.91 0.64
N GLY A 110 -3.74 -20.17 0.31
CA GLY A 110 -4.50 -21.06 1.18
C GLY A 110 -4.21 -22.52 0.93
N LYS A 111 -4.74 -23.35 1.83
CA LYS A 111 -4.72 -24.81 1.74
C LYS A 111 -6.13 -25.26 1.41
N ASP A 112 -6.25 -26.02 0.34
CA ASP A 112 -7.45 -26.82 0.10
C ASP A 112 -7.49 -27.95 1.14
N LYS A 113 -8.60 -28.04 1.87
CA LYS A 113 -8.85 -29.07 2.88
C LYS A 113 -9.81 -30.17 2.38
N GLY A 114 -10.23 -30.13 1.11
CA GLY A 114 -11.31 -30.96 0.61
C GLY A 114 -12.69 -30.48 1.09
N ASP A 115 -13.77 -31.11 0.62
CA ASP A 115 -15.17 -30.79 0.96
C ASP A 115 -15.54 -29.30 0.81
N ASP A 116 -15.09 -28.64 -0.27
CA ASP A 116 -15.29 -27.20 -0.50
C ASP A 116 -14.74 -26.28 0.62
N LYS A 117 -13.79 -26.76 1.41
CA LYS A 117 -13.15 -25.98 2.49
C LYS A 117 -11.78 -25.48 2.05
N PHE A 118 -11.70 -24.18 1.80
CA PHE A 118 -10.43 -23.48 1.63
C PHE A 118 -10.02 -22.80 2.93
N GLU A 119 -8.88 -23.19 3.50
CA GLU A 119 -8.27 -22.52 4.64
C GLU A 119 -7.25 -21.50 4.13
N ARG A 120 -7.53 -20.19 4.29
CA ARG A 120 -6.51 -19.17 4.03
C ARG A 120 -5.35 -19.35 5.00
N VAL A 121 -4.13 -19.46 4.48
CA VAL A 121 -2.92 -19.58 5.31
C VAL A 121 -2.07 -18.34 5.16
N GLY A 122 -1.49 -17.89 6.28
CA GLY A 122 -0.69 -16.68 6.32
C GLY A 122 -1.52 -15.39 6.49
N PHE A 123 -0.81 -14.35 6.91
CA PHE A 123 -1.31 -13.00 7.06
C PHE A 123 -0.17 -12.03 6.82
N LEU A 124 -0.46 -10.85 6.28
CA LEU A 124 0.52 -9.78 6.20
C LEU A 124 0.63 -9.12 7.58
N GLY A 125 1.83 -8.67 7.95
CA GLY A 125 2.04 -7.94 9.20
C GLY A 125 1.22 -6.66 9.26
N ALA A 126 0.86 -6.22 10.46
CA ALA A 126 0.18 -4.94 10.64
C ALA A 126 1.12 -3.78 10.24
N PRO A 127 0.60 -2.70 9.63
CA PRO A 127 1.39 -1.50 9.40
C PRO A 127 1.94 -0.92 10.72
N PRO A 128 3.12 -0.26 10.70
CA PRO A 128 3.68 0.40 11.86
C PRO A 128 2.69 1.33 12.57
N GLU A 129 2.80 1.46 13.90
CA GLU A 129 1.85 2.21 14.73
C GLU A 129 1.70 3.67 14.29
N VAL A 130 2.78 4.30 13.83
CA VAL A 130 2.76 5.68 13.31
C VAL A 130 1.77 5.85 12.15
N LEU A 131 1.69 4.88 11.24
CA LEU A 131 0.74 4.91 10.13
C LEU A 131 -0.70 4.66 10.62
N ARG A 132 -0.86 3.78 11.60
CA ARG A 132 -2.17 3.52 12.22
C ARG A 132 -2.72 4.75 12.93
N LYS A 133 -1.88 5.48 13.66
CA LYS A 133 -2.22 6.77 14.30
C LYS A 133 -2.53 7.86 13.26
N GLY A 134 -1.76 7.90 12.17
CA GLY A 134 -2.04 8.77 11.03
C GLY A 134 -3.40 8.49 10.40
N LEU A 135 -3.73 7.22 10.17
CA LEU A 135 -5.04 6.80 9.65
C LEU A 135 -6.18 7.19 10.60
N SER A 136 -6.02 6.99 11.92
CA SER A 136 -7.01 7.44 12.91
C SER A 136 -7.22 8.95 12.86
N SER A 137 -6.15 9.73 12.70
CA SER A 137 -6.21 11.19 12.58
C SER A 137 -6.94 11.62 11.31
N LEU A 138 -6.64 10.97 10.18
CA LEU A 138 -7.33 11.19 8.91
C LEU A 138 -8.84 10.89 9.01
N LYS A 139 -9.21 9.81 9.72
CA LYS A 139 -10.61 9.46 10.00
C LYS A 139 -11.32 10.49 10.86
N MET A 140 -10.65 11.03 11.88
CA MET A 140 -11.22 12.08 12.72
C MET A 140 -11.47 13.34 11.90
N LYS A 141 -10.47 13.77 11.12
CA LYS A 141 -10.57 14.95 10.25
C LYS A 141 -11.70 14.83 9.22
N HIS A 142 -11.80 13.68 8.55
CA HIS A 142 -12.88 13.42 7.60
C HIS A 142 -14.28 13.55 8.24
N ARG A 143 -14.44 13.12 9.50
CA ARG A 143 -15.73 13.23 10.22
C ARG A 143 -16.04 14.66 10.67
N SER A 144 -15.03 15.46 10.98
CA SER A 144 -15.21 16.83 11.47
C SER A 144 -15.39 17.84 10.35
N GLU A 145 -14.64 17.69 9.26
CA GLU A 145 -14.53 18.70 8.19
C GLU A 145 -15.11 18.24 6.85
N GLY A 146 -15.39 16.93 6.69
CA GLY A 146 -15.63 16.32 5.39
C GLY A 146 -14.33 16.15 4.60
N SER A 147 -14.22 15.09 3.78
CA SER A 147 -13.14 14.98 2.79
C SER A 147 -13.52 13.99 1.68
N ASP A 148 -12.92 14.14 0.50
CA ASP A 148 -13.09 13.22 -0.65
C ASP A 148 -12.32 11.89 -0.49
N VAL A 149 -11.92 11.53 0.74
CA VAL A 149 -11.13 10.33 1.02
C VAL A 149 -12.03 9.27 1.65
N PHE A 150 -12.41 8.27 0.86
CA PHE A 150 -13.18 7.13 1.35
C PHE A 150 -12.30 6.20 2.19
N LEU A 151 -12.51 6.22 3.49
CA LEU A 151 -11.83 5.33 4.43
C LEU A 151 -12.68 4.06 4.59
N ALA A 152 -12.38 3.04 3.80
CA ALA A 152 -13.07 1.77 3.85
C ALA A 152 -12.85 1.09 5.23
N LYS A 153 -13.92 0.99 6.04
CA LYS A 153 -13.97 0.27 7.33
C LYS A 153 -14.27 -1.21 7.17
#